data_AF-A0A3M2APJ7-F1
#
_entry.id   AF-A0A3M2APJ7-F1
#
_cell.length_a   1.000
_cell.length_b   1.000
_cell.length_c   1.000
_cell.angle_alpha   90.00
_cell.angle_beta   90.00
_cell.angle_gamma   90.00
#
_symmetry.space_group_name_H-M   'P 1'
#
loop_
_entity.id
_entity.type
_entity.pdbx_description
1 polymer ?
#
loop_
_entity_poly.entity_id
_entity_poly.type
_entity_poly.pdbx_seq_one_letter_code
_entity_poly.pdbx_strand_id
1 'polypeptide(L)'
;MRPAVPGLFAAACALLLALAAATPLPAQHPGTGGSRPRREQAEPPPPDPYAGDDAEAKARAGIVRYGPFPFADRHGTSKIEEVLGDVPIRWVETAHFKIGSALGPYRIPVTDKKQRARLRAELAELAEILPGIDPKTQVIDPWLRLHLFVRRLEQQYADTCELLGVTDEDFPSGPGQLVAGRYMGEGPYLGMPNKFAVLLLEKESDLGRYTLRFIGRQRQTTTRHLFARDIESATLFLGVATEAFDGFYSDDTRLYCHVAFNTAHNLLHGYKFFWYGLPCWVAEGFAHWYSRQISVENNNWSGIVETSPGLRNEWNWVPKIYARVKQDYYPSAAELCTITDYQRLHFSDHMMIWSRIEYLLSQEDRARFAAFLDALEGRIEEAPPGTIPTAEMVLARQEEAFTRAYGMDWAEFDRRWRAWVLKEFKRRKR
;
A
#
# COMPACT_ATOMS: atom_id res chain seq x y z
N MET A 1 -17.65 -15.57 -35.92
CA MET A 1 -17.19 -14.21 -36.31
C MET A 1 -17.23 -13.35 -35.06
N ARG A 2 -16.06 -13.06 -34.48
CA ARG A 2 -15.92 -12.21 -33.29
C ARG A 2 -15.74 -10.77 -33.76
N PRO A 3 -16.45 -9.76 -33.22
CA PRO A 3 -16.13 -8.39 -33.56
C PRO A 3 -14.83 -7.99 -32.85
N ALA A 4 -13.95 -7.31 -33.59
CA ALA A 4 -12.73 -6.73 -33.09
C ALA A 4 -13.06 -5.59 -32.12
N VAL A 5 -12.44 -5.61 -30.93
CA VAL A 5 -12.49 -4.50 -29.98
C VAL A 5 -11.45 -3.47 -30.44
N PRO A 6 -11.83 -2.22 -30.78
CA PRO A 6 -10.86 -1.20 -31.15
C PRO A 6 -10.12 -0.70 -29.92
N GLY A 7 -8.80 -0.62 -30.03
CA GLY A 7 -7.91 -0.11 -28.98
C GLY A 7 -8.19 1.36 -28.66
N LEU A 8 -8.23 1.66 -27.36
CA LEU A 8 -8.39 3.01 -26.80
C LEU A 8 -7.79 3.01 -25.39
N PHE A 9 -6.59 3.55 -25.23
CA PHE A 9 -6.15 4.16 -23.97
C PHE A 9 -5.18 5.29 -24.29
N ALA A 10 -5.75 6.47 -24.54
CA ALA A 10 -5.04 7.74 -24.47
C ALA A 10 -5.97 8.78 -23.80
N ALA A 11 -5.45 9.36 -22.72
CA ALA A 11 -5.90 10.58 -22.04
C ALA A 11 -7.21 10.55 -21.21
N ALA A 12 -7.06 10.61 -19.88
CA ALA A 12 -7.31 11.84 -19.11
C ALA A 12 -6.89 11.65 -17.63
N CYS A 13 -5.61 11.86 -17.33
CA CYS A 13 -5.20 12.25 -15.98
C CYS A 13 -5.56 13.72 -15.80
N ALA A 14 -6.60 14.03 -15.03
CA ALA A 14 -6.87 15.40 -14.62
C ALA A 14 -5.71 15.92 -13.74
N LEU A 15 -5.18 17.05 -14.19
CA LEU A 15 -4.11 17.86 -13.64
C LEU A 15 -4.61 18.66 -12.43
N LEU A 16 -3.75 18.91 -11.43
CA LEU A 16 -3.72 20.21 -10.75
C LEU A 16 -2.27 20.64 -10.52
N LEU A 17 -1.99 21.86 -10.99
CA LEU A 17 -0.70 22.53 -11.07
C LEU A 17 -0.26 23.07 -9.71
N ALA A 18 1.05 23.03 -9.48
CA ALA A 18 1.73 24.04 -8.68
C ALA A 18 2.83 24.68 -9.57
N LEU A 19 2.59 25.92 -10.01
CA LEU A 19 3.59 26.76 -10.64
C LEU A 19 4.55 27.27 -9.57
N ALA A 20 5.77 26.75 -9.54
CA ALA A 20 6.91 27.43 -8.95
C ALA A 20 7.69 28.11 -10.08
N ALA A 21 7.78 29.43 -10.03
CA ALA A 21 8.56 30.23 -10.97
C ALA A 21 10.05 29.87 -10.85
N ALA A 22 10.59 29.15 -11.84
CA ALA A 22 12.02 28.95 -12.00
C ALA A 22 12.56 30.00 -12.98
N THR A 23 13.44 30.87 -12.48
CA THR A 23 14.27 31.75 -13.30
C THR A 23 15.14 30.92 -14.26
N PRO A 24 15.27 31.30 -15.54
CA PRO A 24 16.09 30.55 -16.49
C PRO A 24 17.57 30.68 -16.11
N LEU A 25 18.18 29.57 -15.69
CA LEU A 25 19.64 29.43 -15.63
C LEU A 25 20.18 29.37 -17.07
N PRO A 26 21.34 29.99 -17.35
CA PRO A 26 21.90 30.02 -18.70
C PRO A 26 22.25 28.61 -19.16
N ALA A 27 21.84 28.30 -20.39
CA ALA A 27 22.14 27.06 -21.09
C ALA A 27 23.66 26.82 -21.14
N GLN A 28 24.11 25.74 -20.50
CA GLN A 28 25.49 25.27 -20.65
C GLN A 28 25.62 24.57 -22.00
N HIS A 29 26.60 25.00 -22.78
CA HIS A 29 26.97 24.42 -24.07
C HIS A 29 27.21 22.90 -23.97
N PRO A 30 26.86 22.13 -25.02
CA PRO A 30 27.12 20.70 -25.07
C PRO A 30 28.63 20.46 -25.19
N GLY A 31 29.25 20.12 -24.06
CA GLY A 31 30.63 19.64 -24.01
C GLY A 31 30.75 18.31 -24.75
N THR A 32 31.70 18.26 -25.66
CA THR A 32 32.11 17.11 -26.47
C THR A 32 32.41 15.86 -25.63
N GLY A 33 31.65 14.79 -25.85
CA GLY A 33 32.20 13.46 -26.17
C GLY A 33 33.15 12.77 -25.19
N GLY A 34 33.02 12.98 -23.89
CA GLY A 34 33.62 12.08 -22.90
C GLY A 34 32.72 10.87 -22.68
N SER A 35 33.11 9.69 -23.17
CA SER A 35 32.48 8.42 -22.79
C SER A 35 32.53 8.29 -21.27
N ARG A 36 31.39 8.45 -20.60
CA ARG A 36 31.26 8.09 -19.18
C ARG A 36 31.76 6.64 -19.04
N PRO A 37 32.67 6.35 -18.11
CA PRO A 37 33.10 4.99 -17.87
C PRO A 37 31.85 4.14 -17.62
N ARG A 38 31.73 3.04 -18.37
CA ARG A 38 30.68 2.03 -18.17
C ARG A 38 30.79 1.60 -16.72
N ARG A 39 29.83 2.02 -15.86
CA ARG A 39 29.77 1.55 -14.48
C ARG A 39 29.85 0.03 -14.53
N GLU A 40 30.85 -0.52 -13.87
CA GLU A 40 31.01 -1.95 -13.65
C GLU A 40 29.68 -2.45 -13.05
N GLN A 41 29.07 -3.45 -13.68
CA GLN A 41 27.81 -4.00 -13.17
C GLN A 41 28.07 -4.58 -11.79
N ALA A 42 27.25 -4.23 -10.80
CA ALA A 42 27.38 -4.83 -9.48
C ALA A 42 27.25 -6.35 -9.61
N GLU A 43 28.04 -7.08 -8.82
CA GLU A 43 27.90 -8.52 -8.72
C GLU A 43 26.46 -8.86 -8.29
N PRO A 44 25.87 -9.93 -8.86
CA PRO A 44 24.54 -10.37 -8.46
C PRO A 44 24.52 -10.66 -6.95
N PRO A 45 23.39 -10.43 -6.25
CA PRO A 45 23.29 -10.75 -4.85
C PRO A 45 23.65 -12.22 -4.60
N PRO A 46 24.30 -12.55 -3.47
CA PRO A 46 24.53 -13.94 -3.11
C PRO A 46 23.19 -14.70 -3.00
N PRO A 47 23.17 -16.02 -3.23
CA PRO A 47 21.98 -16.85 -3.02
C PRO A 47 21.40 -16.70 -1.60
N ASP A 48 20.11 -16.99 -1.45
CA ASP A 48 19.45 -16.96 -0.14
C ASP A 48 20.09 -17.99 0.82
N PRO A 49 20.72 -17.58 1.92
CA PRO A 49 21.35 -18.51 2.84
C PRO A 49 20.36 -19.31 3.70
N TYR A 50 19.07 -18.93 3.71
CA TYR A 50 18.06 -19.51 4.59
C TYR A 50 17.24 -20.61 3.93
N ALA A 51 16.63 -20.33 2.76
CA ALA A 51 15.94 -21.37 1.99
C ALA A 51 16.80 -21.92 0.83
N GLY A 52 17.80 -21.18 0.35
CA GLY A 52 18.71 -21.64 -0.71
C GLY A 52 17.96 -22.21 -1.91
N ASP A 53 18.36 -23.39 -2.37
CA ASP A 53 17.64 -24.15 -3.40
C ASP A 53 16.74 -25.26 -2.86
N ASP A 54 16.55 -25.35 -1.54
CA ASP A 54 15.66 -26.30 -0.90
C ASP A 54 14.20 -25.93 -1.21
N ALA A 55 13.54 -26.77 -2.01
CA ALA A 55 12.14 -26.60 -2.40
C ALA A 55 11.17 -26.63 -1.22
N GLU A 56 11.44 -27.44 -0.19
CA GLU A 56 10.59 -27.49 1.00
C GLU A 56 10.78 -26.24 1.86
N ALA A 57 12.02 -25.76 2.01
CA ALA A 57 12.29 -24.51 2.72
C ALA A 57 11.65 -23.31 2.01
N LYS A 58 11.74 -23.23 0.67
CA LYS A 58 11.04 -22.21 -0.13
C LYS A 58 9.53 -22.26 0.10
N ALA A 59 8.93 -23.45 0.00
CA ALA A 59 7.49 -23.64 0.20
C ALA A 59 7.05 -23.21 1.60
N ARG A 60 7.78 -23.62 2.65
CA ARG A 60 7.51 -23.19 4.03
C ARG A 60 7.60 -21.67 4.20
N ALA A 61 8.57 -21.03 3.55
CA ALA A 61 8.73 -19.57 3.56
C ALA A 61 7.71 -18.81 2.67
N GLY A 62 6.80 -19.51 2.00
CA GLY A 62 5.83 -18.89 1.08
C GLY A 62 6.46 -18.41 -0.24
N ILE A 63 7.63 -18.93 -0.61
CA ILE A 63 8.35 -18.58 -1.82
C ILE A 63 7.96 -19.52 -2.94
N VAL A 64 7.36 -18.96 -4.00
CA VAL A 64 7.04 -19.67 -5.25
C VAL A 64 8.31 -19.82 -6.10
N ARG A 65 9.08 -18.74 -6.27
CA ARG A 65 10.37 -18.77 -6.96
C ARG A 65 11.19 -17.51 -6.71
N TYR A 66 12.48 -17.58 -7.00
CA TYR A 66 13.35 -16.41 -7.15
C TYR A 66 13.33 -15.87 -8.58
N GLY A 67 13.80 -14.63 -8.74
CA GLY A 67 14.01 -14.04 -10.06
C GLY A 67 14.99 -14.84 -10.93
N PRO A 68 14.95 -14.66 -12.27
CA PRO A 68 14.21 -13.63 -12.99
C PRO A 68 12.74 -13.98 -13.30
N PHE A 69 11.88 -12.96 -13.36
CA PHE A 69 10.47 -13.07 -13.78
C PHE A 69 9.92 -11.73 -14.31
N PRO A 70 8.73 -11.69 -14.96
CA PRO A 70 8.06 -10.44 -15.30
C PRO A 70 7.55 -9.70 -14.04
N PHE A 71 7.79 -8.41 -13.95
CA PHE A 71 7.41 -7.54 -12.83
C PHE A 71 6.53 -6.37 -13.33
N ALA A 72 5.52 -5.96 -12.54
CA ALA A 72 4.59 -4.88 -12.89
C ALA A 72 3.98 -5.03 -14.32
N ASP A 73 4.15 -4.08 -15.24
CA ASP A 73 3.67 -4.13 -16.64
C ASP A 73 4.49 -5.11 -17.52
N ARG A 74 4.75 -6.31 -16.98
CA ARG A 74 5.45 -7.42 -17.64
C ARG A 74 6.90 -7.12 -18.05
N HIS A 75 7.52 -6.05 -17.56
CA HIS A 75 8.95 -5.85 -17.79
C HIS A 75 9.76 -6.83 -16.93
N GLY A 76 10.77 -7.46 -17.52
CA GLY A 76 11.59 -8.45 -16.80
C GLY A 76 12.44 -7.81 -15.70
N THR A 77 12.63 -8.52 -14.59
CA THR A 77 13.50 -8.07 -13.48
C THR A 77 14.92 -7.74 -13.93
N SER A 78 15.47 -8.47 -14.90
CA SER A 78 16.79 -8.16 -15.50
C SER A 78 16.83 -6.80 -16.19
N LYS A 79 15.70 -6.32 -16.75
CA LYS A 79 15.63 -4.97 -17.33
C LYS A 79 15.62 -3.90 -16.25
N ILE A 80 15.02 -4.19 -15.10
CA ILE A 80 15.06 -3.30 -13.93
C ILE A 80 16.50 -3.19 -13.42
N GLU A 81 17.19 -4.31 -13.28
CA GLU A 81 18.61 -4.36 -12.88
C GLU A 81 19.48 -3.55 -13.85
N GLU A 82 19.29 -3.68 -15.16
CA GLU A 82 20.02 -2.87 -16.16
C GLU A 82 19.79 -1.36 -15.96
N VAL A 83 18.56 -0.95 -15.67
CA VAL A 83 18.18 0.46 -15.49
C VAL A 83 18.72 1.02 -14.18
N LEU A 84 18.70 0.22 -13.12
CA LEU A 84 19.19 0.61 -11.80
C LEU A 84 20.72 0.44 -11.67
N GLY A 85 21.34 -0.34 -12.55
CA GLY A 85 22.79 -0.51 -12.63
C GLY A 85 23.32 -1.32 -11.46
N ASP A 86 24.05 -0.66 -10.56
CA ASP A 86 24.81 -1.24 -9.46
C ASP A 86 23.97 -1.57 -8.21
N VAL A 87 22.65 -1.70 -8.35
CA VAL A 87 21.74 -1.94 -7.22
C VAL A 87 21.50 -3.45 -7.05
N PRO A 88 21.94 -4.08 -5.95
CA PRO A 88 21.83 -5.53 -5.76
C PRO A 88 20.42 -5.92 -5.28
N ILE A 89 19.47 -5.98 -6.21
CA ILE A 89 18.07 -6.31 -5.93
C ILE A 89 17.90 -7.83 -5.79
N ARG A 90 17.31 -8.27 -4.68
CA ARG A 90 16.84 -9.64 -4.46
C ARG A 90 15.38 -9.75 -4.87
N TRP A 91 15.06 -10.74 -5.70
CA TRP A 91 13.73 -10.92 -6.28
C TRP A 91 13.07 -12.19 -5.75
N VAL A 92 11.87 -12.04 -5.18
CA VAL A 92 11.04 -13.13 -4.67
C VAL A 92 9.63 -13.02 -5.26
N GLU A 93 9.09 -14.13 -5.73
CA GLU A 93 7.67 -14.29 -6.01
C GLU A 93 7.04 -15.16 -4.94
N THR A 94 5.92 -14.70 -4.39
CA THR A 94 5.09 -15.39 -3.39
C THR A 94 3.75 -15.77 -4.00
N ALA A 95 2.77 -16.22 -3.20
CA ALA A 95 1.42 -16.51 -3.69
C ALA A 95 0.77 -15.26 -4.30
N HIS A 96 0.84 -14.11 -3.62
CA HIS A 96 0.09 -12.90 -4.00
C HIS A 96 0.96 -11.72 -4.44
N PHE A 97 2.28 -11.80 -4.24
CA PHE A 97 3.20 -10.69 -4.49
C PHE A 97 4.38 -11.08 -5.39
N LYS A 98 4.92 -10.06 -6.06
CA LYS A 98 6.25 -10.05 -6.64
C LYS A 98 7.03 -8.93 -5.95
N ILE A 99 8.15 -9.27 -5.33
CA ILE A 99 8.89 -8.39 -4.44
C ILE A 99 10.33 -8.26 -4.92
N GLY A 100 10.78 -7.02 -5.09
CA GLY A 100 12.18 -6.67 -5.24
C GLY A 100 12.68 -5.92 -4.01
N SER A 101 13.80 -6.34 -3.44
CA SER A 101 14.42 -5.65 -2.30
C SER A 101 15.91 -5.43 -2.51
N ALA A 102 16.32 -4.17 -2.50
CA ALA A 102 17.72 -3.76 -2.40
C ALA A 102 18.07 -3.24 -1.00
N LEU A 103 17.24 -3.55 0.00
CA LEU A 103 17.46 -3.11 1.37
C LEU A 103 18.77 -3.67 1.94
N GLY A 104 19.59 -2.82 2.53
CA GLY A 104 20.80 -3.21 3.22
C GLY A 104 20.53 -3.85 4.59
N PRO A 105 21.60 -4.32 5.26
CA PRO A 105 21.51 -4.90 6.59
C PRO A 105 20.98 -3.87 7.60
N TYR A 106 20.18 -4.35 8.56
CA TYR A 106 19.61 -3.52 9.61
C TYR A 106 20.09 -3.98 10.99
N ARG A 107 20.75 -3.09 11.73
CA ARG A 107 21.18 -3.37 13.10
C ARG A 107 20.03 -3.11 14.06
N ILE A 108 19.63 -4.14 14.81
CA ILE A 108 18.54 -4.02 15.78
C ILE A 108 18.98 -3.07 16.91
N PRO A 109 18.24 -1.97 17.16
CA PRO A 109 18.62 -1.01 18.19
C PRO A 109 18.54 -1.63 19.58
N VAL A 110 19.57 -1.36 20.39
CA VAL A 110 19.67 -1.88 21.77
C VAL A 110 18.82 -1.05 22.73
N THR A 111 18.68 0.25 22.45
CA THR A 111 17.99 1.24 23.31
C THR A 111 16.48 1.25 23.11
N ASP A 112 15.99 0.97 21.90
CA ASP A 112 14.56 0.82 21.62
C ASP A 112 14.08 -0.59 21.99
N LYS A 113 13.65 -0.74 23.24
CA LYS A 113 13.15 -2.02 23.76
C LYS A 113 11.89 -2.51 23.03
N LYS A 114 11.00 -1.60 22.58
CA LYS A 114 9.73 -1.97 21.94
C LYS A 114 9.99 -2.54 20.55
N GLN A 115 10.76 -1.82 19.75
CA GLN A 115 11.16 -2.28 18.42
C GLN A 115 11.97 -3.57 18.51
N ARG A 116 12.93 -3.64 19.42
CA ARG A 116 13.73 -4.85 19.62
C ARG A 116 12.85 -6.05 19.98
N ALA A 117 11.91 -5.90 20.90
CA ALA A 117 10.99 -6.99 21.29
C ALA A 117 10.15 -7.46 20.09
N ARG A 118 9.65 -6.53 19.27
CA ARG A 118 8.90 -6.86 18.05
C ARG A 118 9.73 -7.63 17.03
N LEU A 119 10.88 -7.09 16.65
CA LEU A 119 11.76 -7.74 15.67
C LEU A 119 12.19 -9.13 16.18
N ARG A 120 12.42 -9.28 17.48
CA ARG A 120 12.70 -10.59 18.10
C ARG A 120 11.54 -11.57 17.98
N ALA A 121 10.30 -11.12 18.17
CA ALA A 121 9.11 -11.96 18.00
C ALA A 121 8.97 -12.39 16.54
N GLU A 122 9.05 -11.46 15.59
CA GLU A 122 8.94 -11.78 14.16
C GLU A 122 10.05 -12.74 13.69
N LEU A 123 11.28 -12.55 14.18
CA LEU A 123 12.39 -13.46 13.90
C LEU A 123 12.23 -14.85 14.53
N ALA A 124 11.65 -14.93 15.73
CA ALA A 124 11.36 -16.21 16.38
C ALA A 124 10.33 -17.01 15.58
N GLU A 125 9.25 -16.37 15.18
CA GLU A 125 8.23 -16.98 14.33
C GLU A 125 8.80 -17.39 12.96
N LEU A 126 9.68 -16.58 12.36
CA LEU A 126 10.33 -16.94 11.10
C LEU A 126 11.31 -18.12 11.26
N ALA A 127 11.98 -18.23 12.42
CA ALA A 127 12.89 -19.35 12.73
C ALA A 127 12.16 -20.69 12.90
N GLU A 128 10.87 -20.69 13.23
CA GLU A 128 10.04 -21.91 13.24
C GLU A 128 9.88 -22.50 11.82
N ILE A 129 9.86 -21.63 10.81
CA ILE A 129 9.65 -21.97 9.40
C ILE A 129 10.98 -22.25 8.69
N LEU A 130 12.01 -21.45 9.02
CA LEU A 130 13.36 -21.49 8.49
C LEU A 130 14.37 -21.68 9.65
N PRO A 131 14.66 -22.92 10.07
CA PRO A 131 15.45 -23.22 11.28
C PRO A 131 16.89 -22.68 11.29
N GLY A 132 17.43 -22.24 10.16
CA GLY A 132 18.76 -21.63 10.05
C GLY A 132 18.83 -20.19 10.58
N ILE A 133 17.70 -19.57 10.93
CA ILE A 133 17.65 -18.20 11.44
C ILE A 133 17.95 -18.18 12.94
N ASP A 134 18.91 -17.33 13.35
CA ASP A 134 19.09 -17.01 14.76
C ASP A 134 18.11 -15.90 15.18
N PRO A 135 17.07 -16.22 15.97
CA PRO A 135 16.12 -15.21 16.43
C PRO A 135 16.77 -14.20 17.39
N LYS A 136 18.00 -14.44 17.86
CA LYS A 136 18.79 -13.55 18.73
C LYS A 136 19.85 -12.75 17.99
N THR A 137 19.89 -12.78 16.64
CA THR A 137 20.85 -11.99 15.83
C THR A 137 20.81 -10.49 16.13
N GLN A 138 21.95 -9.81 16.17
CA GLN A 138 21.98 -8.35 16.35
C GLN A 138 21.80 -7.58 15.03
N VAL A 139 22.00 -8.24 13.90
CA VAL A 139 21.93 -7.67 12.56
C VAL A 139 21.02 -8.54 11.71
N ILE A 140 20.00 -7.92 11.15
CA ILE A 140 19.12 -8.51 10.15
C ILE A 140 19.82 -8.26 8.81
N ASP A 141 20.38 -9.30 8.19
CA ASP A 141 20.99 -9.16 6.87
C ASP A 141 19.92 -8.92 5.78
N PRO A 142 20.32 -8.53 4.55
CA PRO A 142 19.38 -8.23 3.48
C PRO A 142 18.39 -9.35 3.09
N TRP A 143 18.80 -10.62 3.14
CA TRP A 143 17.90 -11.75 2.84
C TRP A 143 16.91 -11.97 3.97
N LEU A 144 17.38 -11.92 5.22
CA LEU A 144 16.49 -12.03 6.37
C LEU A 144 15.47 -10.89 6.40
N ARG A 145 15.88 -9.68 6.02
CA ARG A 145 14.99 -8.51 5.90
C ARG A 145 13.94 -8.72 4.81
N LEU A 146 14.30 -9.31 3.66
CA LEU A 146 13.35 -9.66 2.60
C LEU A 146 12.35 -10.73 3.07
N HIS A 147 12.79 -11.78 3.76
CA HIS A 147 11.88 -12.80 4.32
C HIS A 147 10.88 -12.21 5.31
N LEU A 148 11.30 -11.27 6.16
CA LEU A 148 10.36 -10.53 7.02
C LEU A 148 9.30 -9.79 6.20
N PHE A 149 9.68 -9.07 5.14
CA PHE A 149 8.72 -8.37 4.28
C PHE A 149 7.82 -9.31 3.47
N VAL A 150 8.32 -10.45 3.00
CA VAL A 150 7.51 -11.51 2.38
C VAL A 150 6.39 -11.92 3.31
N ARG A 151 6.73 -12.30 4.55
CA ARG A 151 5.75 -12.74 5.54
C ARG A 151 4.78 -11.64 5.94
N ARG A 152 5.27 -10.41 6.16
CA ARG A 152 4.44 -9.24 6.50
C ARG A 152 3.40 -8.93 5.43
N LEU A 153 3.79 -9.02 4.15
CA LEU A 153 2.89 -8.74 3.01
C LEU A 153 1.84 -9.85 2.83
N GLU A 154 2.26 -11.11 2.87
CA GLU A 154 1.35 -12.27 2.77
C GLU A 154 0.36 -12.31 3.95
N GLN A 155 0.82 -12.02 5.18
CA GLN A 155 -0.07 -11.91 6.32
C GLN A 155 -1.10 -10.79 6.12
N GLN A 156 -0.67 -9.62 5.65
CA GLN A 156 -1.60 -8.51 5.42
C GLN A 156 -2.62 -8.81 4.30
N TYR A 157 -2.24 -9.60 3.29
CA TYR A 157 -3.17 -10.09 2.28
C TYR A 157 -4.21 -11.01 2.90
N ALA A 158 -3.77 -12.02 3.67
CA ALA A 158 -4.65 -12.96 4.36
C ALA A 158 -5.60 -12.26 5.33
N ASP A 159 -5.10 -11.32 6.15
CA ASP A 159 -5.90 -10.51 7.07
C ASP A 159 -6.95 -9.69 6.30
N THR A 160 -6.62 -9.18 5.11
CA THR A 160 -7.55 -8.42 4.27
C THR A 160 -8.63 -9.33 3.71
N CYS A 161 -8.28 -10.52 3.23
CA CYS A 161 -9.25 -11.53 2.79
C CYS A 161 -10.20 -11.94 3.93
N GLU A 162 -9.66 -12.17 5.13
CA GLU A 162 -10.47 -12.47 6.33
C GLU A 162 -11.44 -11.34 6.65
N LEU A 163 -10.98 -10.09 6.65
CA LEU A 163 -11.81 -8.91 6.92
C LEU A 163 -12.92 -8.71 5.86
N LEU A 164 -12.65 -9.08 4.62
CA LEU A 164 -13.61 -9.02 3.51
C LEU A 164 -14.51 -10.26 3.43
N GLY A 165 -14.21 -11.31 4.21
CA GLY A 165 -14.94 -12.58 4.17
C GLY A 165 -14.84 -13.29 2.83
N VAL A 166 -13.66 -13.23 2.19
CA VAL A 166 -13.39 -13.83 0.89
C VAL A 166 -12.17 -14.74 0.93
N THR A 167 -12.09 -15.66 -0.03
CA THR A 167 -10.89 -16.47 -0.32
C THR A 167 -10.47 -16.32 -1.78
N ASP A 168 -9.34 -16.88 -2.16
CA ASP A 168 -8.85 -16.85 -3.55
C ASP A 168 -9.87 -17.46 -4.52
N GLU A 169 -10.67 -18.44 -4.09
CA GLU A 169 -11.71 -19.07 -4.92
C GLU A 169 -12.90 -18.16 -5.23
N ASP A 170 -13.09 -17.06 -4.49
CA ASP A 170 -14.15 -16.08 -4.76
C ASP A 170 -13.83 -15.17 -5.94
N PHE A 171 -12.60 -15.23 -6.45
CA PHE A 171 -12.12 -14.39 -7.54
C PHE A 171 -12.03 -15.13 -8.87
N PRO A 172 -12.27 -14.45 -10.01
CA PRO A 172 -12.24 -15.09 -11.31
C PRO A 172 -10.81 -15.52 -11.67
N SER A 173 -10.66 -16.54 -12.51
CA SER A 173 -9.32 -16.93 -12.98
C SER A 173 -8.74 -15.96 -14.02
N GLY A 174 -9.57 -15.06 -14.56
CA GLY A 174 -9.16 -14.06 -15.54
C GLY A 174 -10.28 -13.10 -15.97
N PRO A 175 -9.98 -12.17 -16.88
CA PRO A 175 -10.86 -11.04 -17.17
C PRO A 175 -12.23 -11.42 -17.73
N GLY A 176 -13.24 -10.65 -17.35
CA GLY A 176 -14.62 -10.77 -17.83
C GLY A 176 -15.38 -12.00 -17.32
N GLN A 177 -14.80 -12.80 -16.43
CA GLN A 177 -15.49 -13.95 -15.82
C GLN A 177 -16.30 -13.52 -14.60
N LEU A 178 -17.49 -14.11 -14.44
CA LEU A 178 -18.30 -13.98 -13.23
C LEU A 178 -18.09 -15.18 -12.32
N VAL A 179 -18.06 -14.96 -11.01
CA VAL A 179 -17.99 -16.01 -9.99
C VAL A 179 -19.34 -16.07 -9.29
N ALA A 180 -19.97 -17.24 -9.30
CA ALA A 180 -21.34 -17.42 -8.80
C ALA A 180 -22.36 -16.39 -9.34
N GLY A 181 -22.20 -15.99 -10.61
CA GLY A 181 -23.06 -15.01 -11.27
C GLY A 181 -22.82 -13.55 -10.86
N ARG A 182 -21.79 -13.28 -10.05
CA ARG A 182 -21.43 -11.93 -9.59
C ARG A 182 -20.09 -11.48 -10.18
N TYR A 183 -19.93 -10.18 -10.33
CA TYR A 183 -18.65 -9.57 -10.70
C TYR A 183 -17.74 -9.50 -9.46
N MET A 184 -16.57 -10.14 -9.53
CA MET A 184 -15.57 -10.17 -8.47
C MET A 184 -14.20 -9.64 -8.93
N GLY A 185 -14.14 -8.90 -10.04
CA GLY A 185 -12.91 -8.33 -10.59
C GLY A 185 -12.50 -8.97 -11.92
N GLU A 186 -11.21 -8.87 -12.25
CA GLU A 186 -10.63 -9.30 -13.53
C GLU A 186 -9.55 -10.38 -13.38
N GLY A 187 -9.32 -10.89 -12.17
CA GLY A 187 -8.47 -12.05 -11.96
C GLY A 187 -8.32 -12.46 -10.50
N PRO A 188 -7.41 -13.41 -10.22
CA PRO A 188 -7.47 -14.20 -8.99
C PRO A 188 -6.90 -13.48 -7.76
N TYR A 189 -6.22 -12.35 -7.93
CA TYR A 189 -5.50 -11.69 -6.83
C TYR A 189 -6.34 -10.54 -6.27
N LEU A 190 -7.32 -10.85 -5.40
CA LEU A 190 -8.35 -9.90 -4.93
C LEU A 190 -9.17 -9.27 -6.07
N GLY A 191 -9.21 -9.85 -7.27
CA GLY A 191 -9.83 -9.24 -8.44
C GLY A 191 -8.82 -8.58 -9.38
N MET A 192 -7.55 -8.50 -9.02
CA MET A 192 -6.48 -8.12 -9.95
C MET A 192 -6.01 -9.34 -10.78
N PRO A 193 -5.66 -9.15 -12.06
CA PRO A 193 -5.18 -10.23 -12.93
C PRO A 193 -3.73 -10.64 -12.64
N ASN A 194 -2.94 -9.76 -12.02
CA ASN A 194 -1.56 -10.05 -11.66
C ASN A 194 -1.32 -9.79 -10.18
N LYS A 195 -0.35 -10.54 -9.63
CA LYS A 195 0.20 -10.36 -8.28
C LYS A 195 0.62 -8.92 -8.04
N PHE A 196 0.43 -8.44 -6.82
CA PHE A 196 0.84 -7.11 -6.40
C PHE A 196 2.37 -6.97 -6.49
N ALA A 197 2.84 -5.83 -6.98
CA ALA A 197 4.27 -5.59 -7.18
C ALA A 197 4.81 -4.65 -6.10
N VAL A 198 5.85 -5.07 -5.37
CA VAL A 198 6.49 -4.26 -4.31
C VAL A 198 7.98 -4.12 -4.61
N LEU A 199 8.49 -2.89 -4.60
CA LEU A 199 9.91 -2.58 -4.79
C LEU A 199 10.42 -1.74 -3.62
N LEU A 200 11.34 -2.31 -2.84
CA LEU A 200 11.96 -1.69 -1.68
C LEU A 200 13.42 -1.36 -2.01
N LEU A 201 13.75 -0.07 -2.01
CA LEU A 201 15.08 0.44 -2.37
C LEU A 201 15.66 1.23 -1.19
N GLU A 202 16.99 1.37 -1.15
CA GLU A 202 17.61 2.27 -0.18
C GLU A 202 17.50 3.72 -0.64
N LYS A 203 17.88 3.99 -1.89
CA LYS A 203 18.06 5.36 -2.40
C LYS A 203 16.84 5.91 -3.10
N GLU A 204 16.52 7.17 -2.80
CA GLU A 204 15.49 7.93 -3.53
C GLU A 204 15.80 8.05 -5.03
N SER A 205 17.08 8.19 -5.36
CA SER A 205 17.54 8.28 -6.75
C SER A 205 17.28 7.00 -7.56
N ASP A 206 17.33 5.83 -6.94
CA ASP A 206 17.06 4.55 -7.60
C ASP A 206 15.56 4.41 -7.89
N LEU A 207 14.72 4.80 -6.92
CA LEU A 207 13.28 4.87 -7.13
C LEU A 207 12.92 5.89 -8.21
N GLY A 208 13.59 7.05 -8.22
CA GLY A 208 13.45 8.08 -9.26
C GLY A 208 13.78 7.55 -10.67
N ARG A 209 14.85 6.75 -10.80
CA ARG A 209 15.22 6.11 -12.07
C ARG A 209 14.19 5.07 -12.51
N TYR A 210 13.73 4.23 -11.58
CA TYR A 210 12.67 3.25 -11.85
C TYR A 210 11.37 3.93 -12.34
N THR A 211 10.88 4.90 -11.58
CA THR A 211 9.61 5.58 -11.88
C THR A 211 9.70 6.38 -13.17
N LEU A 212 10.81 7.07 -13.44
CA LEU A 212 11.02 7.75 -14.72
C LEU A 212 10.97 6.76 -15.89
N ARG A 213 11.65 5.61 -15.77
CA ARG A 213 11.77 4.65 -16.87
C ARG A 213 10.49 3.90 -17.17
N PHE A 214 9.80 3.41 -16.14
CA PHE A 214 8.69 2.47 -16.28
C PHE A 214 7.31 3.13 -16.09
N ILE A 215 7.22 4.19 -15.30
CA ILE A 215 5.97 4.95 -15.08
C ILE A 215 5.92 6.20 -15.99
N GLY A 216 7.07 6.67 -16.48
CA GLY A 216 7.17 7.86 -17.33
C GLY A 216 7.19 9.18 -16.53
N ARG A 217 7.32 9.11 -15.19
CA ARG A 217 7.43 10.28 -14.32
C ARG A 217 8.46 10.02 -13.24
N GLN A 218 9.43 10.92 -13.11
CA GLN A 218 10.43 10.84 -12.05
C GLN A 218 9.77 11.17 -10.70
N ARG A 219 9.65 10.16 -9.85
CA ARG A 219 9.21 10.29 -8.45
C ARG A 219 10.24 9.61 -7.56
N GLN A 220 10.78 10.40 -6.64
CA GLN A 220 11.84 9.97 -5.72
C GLN A 220 11.29 9.48 -4.38
N THR A 221 10.04 9.83 -4.08
CA THR A 221 9.32 9.40 -2.89
C THR A 221 8.42 8.20 -3.18
N THR A 222 7.85 7.64 -2.12
CA THR A 222 6.92 6.51 -2.20
C THR A 222 5.88 6.70 -3.28
N THR A 223 5.74 5.67 -4.11
CA THR A 223 4.88 5.70 -5.30
C THR A 223 3.98 4.49 -5.28
N ARG A 224 2.66 4.72 -5.24
CA ARG A 224 1.65 3.74 -5.63
C ARG A 224 1.24 4.00 -7.07
N HIS A 225 1.13 2.95 -7.88
CA HIS A 225 0.77 3.09 -9.29
C HIS A 225 0.00 1.86 -9.79
N LEU A 226 -1.02 2.11 -10.61
CA LEU A 226 -1.64 1.06 -11.41
C LEU A 226 -0.96 1.04 -12.78
N PHE A 227 -0.21 -0.03 -13.05
CA PHE A 227 0.17 -0.36 -14.41
C PHE A 227 -1.03 -1.04 -15.06
N ALA A 228 -1.66 -0.42 -16.06
CA ALA A 228 -2.81 -0.98 -16.76
C ALA A 228 -2.80 -0.56 -18.23
N ARG A 229 -1.82 -1.08 -18.99
CA ARG A 229 -1.80 -0.91 -20.46
C ARG A 229 -3.01 -1.60 -21.08
N ASP A 230 -3.32 -2.79 -20.55
CA ASP A 230 -4.51 -3.57 -20.82
C ASP A 230 -4.97 -4.22 -19.51
N ILE A 231 -6.19 -4.77 -19.49
CA ILE A 231 -6.73 -5.40 -18.28
C ILE A 231 -5.85 -6.59 -17.87
N GLU A 232 -5.42 -7.44 -18.81
CA GLU A 232 -4.64 -8.63 -18.50
C GLU A 232 -3.24 -8.33 -17.93
N SER A 233 -2.68 -7.15 -18.20
CA SER A 233 -1.39 -6.69 -17.65
C SER A 233 -1.55 -5.91 -16.34
N ALA A 234 -2.79 -5.64 -15.93
CA ALA A 234 -3.08 -4.76 -14.82
C ALA A 234 -2.42 -5.25 -13.52
N THR A 235 -1.60 -4.39 -12.92
CA THR A 235 -0.83 -4.67 -11.70
C THR A 235 -0.77 -3.43 -10.82
N LEU A 236 -1.11 -3.59 -9.54
CA LEU A 236 -0.91 -2.56 -8.53
C LEU A 236 0.51 -2.64 -7.97
N PHE A 237 1.21 -1.51 -8.06
CA PHE A 237 2.60 -1.36 -7.69
C PHE A 237 2.77 -0.47 -6.46
N LEU A 238 3.73 -0.81 -5.61
CA LEU A 238 4.27 0.01 -4.52
C LEU A 238 5.79 0.09 -4.66
N GLY A 239 6.33 1.29 -4.78
CA GLY A 239 7.76 1.57 -4.69
C GLY A 239 8.07 2.43 -3.47
N VAL A 240 9.07 2.04 -2.67
CA VAL A 240 9.52 2.77 -1.47
C VAL A 240 11.03 2.89 -1.49
N ALA A 241 11.54 4.06 -1.09
CA ALA A 241 12.96 4.29 -0.82
C ALA A 241 13.17 4.60 0.67
N THR A 242 14.13 3.96 1.35
CA THR A 242 14.35 4.19 2.78
C THR A 242 14.96 5.55 3.11
N GLU A 243 15.72 6.12 2.18
CA GLU A 243 16.24 7.50 2.26
C GLU A 243 15.13 8.57 2.23
N ALA A 244 13.89 8.19 1.87
CA ALA A 244 12.81 9.14 1.77
C ALA A 244 12.50 9.83 3.10
N PHE A 245 12.16 11.12 3.01
CA PHE A 245 11.89 12.00 4.15
C PHE A 245 13.07 12.04 5.13
N ASP A 246 14.26 12.38 4.64
CA ASP A 246 15.50 12.49 5.43
C ASP A 246 15.87 11.19 6.15
N GLY A 247 15.67 10.05 5.47
CA GLY A 247 15.96 8.72 6.02
C GLY A 247 14.99 8.27 7.10
N PHE A 248 13.78 8.83 7.18
CA PHE A 248 12.78 8.46 8.20
C PHE A 248 12.47 6.95 8.19
N TYR A 249 12.53 6.31 7.01
CA TYR A 249 12.30 4.87 6.84
C TYR A 249 13.58 4.01 6.87
N SER A 250 14.72 4.57 7.29
CA SER A 250 15.91 3.77 7.62
C SER A 250 15.67 2.87 8.83
N ASP A 251 14.73 3.25 9.71
CA ASP A 251 14.21 2.43 10.79
C ASP A 251 13.25 1.34 10.26
N ASP A 252 13.51 0.07 10.59
CA ASP A 252 12.75 -1.04 10.00
C ASP A 252 11.30 -1.08 10.46
N THR A 253 11.00 -0.62 11.68
CA THR A 253 9.61 -0.58 12.15
C THR A 253 8.84 0.56 11.49
N ARG A 254 9.46 1.72 11.26
CA ARG A 254 8.86 2.79 10.46
C ARG A 254 8.64 2.36 9.03
N LEU A 255 9.63 1.70 8.41
CA LEU A 255 9.50 1.15 7.07
C LEU A 255 8.36 0.14 7.01
N TYR A 256 8.25 -0.78 7.97
CA TYR A 256 7.15 -1.73 8.03
C TYR A 256 5.79 -1.02 8.14
N CYS A 257 5.63 -0.05 9.05
CA CYS A 257 4.40 0.72 9.16
C CYS A 257 4.04 1.42 7.83
N HIS A 258 5.06 1.95 7.14
CA HIS A 258 4.88 2.62 5.86
C HIS A 258 4.48 1.67 4.74
N VAL A 259 5.15 0.52 4.62
CA VAL A 259 4.80 -0.51 3.64
C VAL A 259 3.40 -1.03 3.92
N ALA A 260 3.06 -1.35 5.17
CA ALA A 260 1.74 -1.82 5.54
C ALA A 260 0.64 -0.80 5.22
N PHE A 261 0.87 0.49 5.52
CA PHE A 261 -0.03 1.57 5.16
C PHE A 261 -0.30 1.60 3.64
N ASN A 262 0.76 1.56 2.83
CA ASN A 262 0.63 1.66 1.38
C ASN A 262 0.07 0.38 0.73
N THR A 263 0.42 -0.78 1.27
CA THR A 263 -0.12 -2.07 0.83
C THR A 263 -1.61 -2.14 1.15
N ALA A 264 -2.08 -1.62 2.29
CA ALA A 264 -3.51 -1.55 2.60
C ALA A 264 -4.30 -0.79 1.53
N HIS A 265 -3.77 0.34 1.04
CA HIS A 265 -4.36 1.05 -0.10
C HIS A 265 -4.41 0.17 -1.35
N ASN A 266 -3.31 -0.50 -1.71
CA ASN A 266 -3.27 -1.32 -2.90
C ASN A 266 -4.22 -2.53 -2.80
N LEU A 267 -4.27 -3.23 -1.66
CA LEU A 267 -5.16 -4.37 -1.47
C LEU A 267 -6.62 -3.94 -1.55
N LEU A 268 -6.97 -2.83 -0.89
CA LEU A 268 -8.33 -2.33 -0.89
C LEU A 268 -8.76 -1.88 -2.30
N HIS A 269 -7.96 -1.06 -2.97
CA HIS A 269 -8.26 -0.67 -4.35
C HIS A 269 -8.14 -1.82 -5.38
N GLY A 270 -7.46 -2.90 -5.02
CA GLY A 270 -7.38 -4.11 -5.83
C GLY A 270 -8.65 -4.96 -5.72
N TYR A 271 -9.39 -4.83 -4.62
CA TYR A 271 -10.60 -5.60 -4.36
C TYR A 271 -11.66 -5.37 -5.43
N LYS A 272 -11.96 -6.40 -6.23
CA LYS A 272 -12.86 -6.35 -7.40
C LYS A 272 -12.37 -5.43 -8.52
N PHE A 273 -11.05 -5.36 -8.68
CA PHE A 273 -10.30 -4.60 -9.69
C PHE A 273 -10.34 -3.07 -9.51
N PHE A 274 -9.21 -2.42 -9.76
CA PHE A 274 -9.07 -0.96 -9.67
C PHE A 274 -9.80 -0.27 -10.82
N TRP A 275 -11.08 0.06 -10.65
CA TRP A 275 -11.85 0.86 -11.61
C TRP A 275 -11.75 2.37 -11.35
N TYR A 276 -11.68 2.75 -10.08
CA TYR A 276 -11.62 4.13 -9.62
C TYR A 276 -10.96 4.21 -8.24
N GLY A 277 -10.57 5.42 -7.84
CA GLY A 277 -10.12 5.66 -6.48
C GLY A 277 -11.31 5.64 -5.51
N LEU A 278 -11.18 4.87 -4.43
CA LEU A 278 -12.12 4.92 -3.32
C LEU A 278 -12.15 6.31 -2.65
N PRO A 279 -13.26 6.66 -1.99
CA PRO A 279 -13.35 7.82 -1.12
C PRO A 279 -12.21 7.85 -0.09
N CYS A 280 -11.58 9.00 0.10
CA CYS A 280 -10.35 9.11 0.87
C CYS A 280 -10.49 8.56 2.29
N TRP A 281 -11.63 8.78 2.95
CA TRP A 281 -11.82 8.31 4.32
C TRP A 281 -11.79 6.78 4.46
N VAL A 282 -12.28 6.05 3.45
CA VAL A 282 -12.26 4.59 3.48
C VAL A 282 -10.83 4.10 3.34
N ALA A 283 -10.15 4.50 2.26
CA ALA A 283 -8.82 4.00 1.95
C ALA A 283 -7.75 4.49 2.95
N GLU A 284 -7.74 5.78 3.27
CA GLU A 284 -6.80 6.37 4.22
C GLU A 284 -7.05 5.83 5.64
N GLY A 285 -8.32 5.74 6.06
CA GLY A 285 -8.66 5.26 7.40
C GLY A 285 -8.33 3.79 7.61
N PHE A 286 -8.53 2.95 6.58
CA PHE A 286 -8.13 1.55 6.59
C PHE A 286 -6.60 1.39 6.64
N ALA A 287 -5.87 2.18 5.85
CA ALA A 287 -4.41 2.21 5.88
C ALA A 287 -3.85 2.66 7.24
N HIS A 288 -4.48 3.66 7.86
CA HIS A 288 -4.19 4.06 9.24
C HIS A 288 -4.46 2.94 10.23
N TRP A 289 -5.59 2.25 10.09
CA TRP A 289 -5.95 1.15 10.99
C TRP A 289 -4.87 0.06 10.99
N TYR A 290 -4.43 -0.39 9.81
CA TYR A 290 -3.37 -1.40 9.67
C TYR A 290 -2.03 -0.94 10.24
N SER A 291 -1.54 0.23 9.81
CA SER A 291 -0.23 0.72 10.27
C SER A 291 -0.19 0.94 11.78
N ARG A 292 -1.31 1.32 12.39
CA ARG A 292 -1.41 1.51 13.84
C ARG A 292 -1.56 0.21 14.64
N GLN A 293 -1.96 -0.91 14.03
CA GLN A 293 -1.84 -2.24 14.65
C GLN A 293 -0.37 -2.62 14.84
N ILE A 294 0.48 -2.19 13.90
CA ILE A 294 1.92 -2.36 13.99
C ILE A 294 2.46 -1.38 15.00
N SER A 295 2.43 -0.07 14.74
CA SER A 295 2.92 0.94 15.68
C SER A 295 2.03 2.17 15.69
N VAL A 296 1.46 2.48 16.86
CA VAL A 296 0.74 3.73 17.06
C VAL A 296 1.64 4.97 16.96
N GLU A 297 2.96 4.80 17.14
CA GLU A 297 3.97 5.87 17.17
C GLU A 297 4.45 6.29 15.77
N ASN A 298 4.23 5.46 14.74
CA ASN A 298 4.77 5.68 13.40
C ASN A 298 3.65 5.92 12.38
N ASN A 299 3.14 7.16 12.39
CA ASN A 299 2.06 7.57 11.48
C ASN A 299 2.54 7.77 10.05
N ASN A 300 1.65 7.52 9.10
CA ASN A 300 1.89 7.63 7.65
C ASN A 300 0.74 8.41 7.00
N TRP A 301 0.99 9.11 5.90
CA TRP A 301 -0.03 9.94 5.25
C TRP A 301 0.08 9.81 3.74
N SER A 302 -1.05 9.72 3.03
CA SER A 302 -1.06 9.85 1.56
C SER A 302 -0.94 11.31 1.11
N GLY A 303 -1.38 12.24 1.96
CA GLY A 303 -1.32 13.69 1.79
C GLY A 303 -1.76 14.34 3.09
N ILE A 304 -1.29 15.56 3.36
CA ILE A 304 -1.67 16.32 4.54
C ILE A 304 -1.45 17.82 4.27
N VAL A 305 -2.41 18.67 4.65
CA VAL A 305 -2.31 20.12 4.43
C VAL A 305 -1.19 20.72 5.25
N GLU A 306 -1.05 20.30 6.51
CA GLU A 306 -0.01 20.80 7.38
C GLU A 306 1.36 20.19 7.05
N THR A 307 2.35 21.05 6.83
CA THR A 307 3.71 20.63 6.42
C THR A 307 4.68 20.52 7.61
N SER A 308 4.20 20.56 8.85
CA SER A 308 5.06 20.53 10.03
C SER A 308 5.78 19.17 10.17
N PRO A 309 7.13 19.14 10.24
CA PRO A 309 7.89 17.91 10.45
C PRO A 309 7.48 17.15 11.72
N GLY A 310 6.98 17.87 12.73
CA GLY A 310 6.56 17.31 14.02
C GLY A 310 5.30 16.45 13.97
N LEU A 311 4.49 16.52 12.91
CA LEU A 311 3.20 15.80 12.84
C LEU A 311 3.35 14.28 12.85
N ARG A 312 4.47 13.75 12.34
CA ARG A 312 4.76 12.30 12.42
C ARG A 312 4.97 11.84 13.86
N ASN A 313 5.39 12.74 14.75
CA ASN A 313 5.55 12.47 16.18
C ASN A 313 4.24 12.65 16.97
N GLU A 314 3.17 13.13 16.33
CA GLU A 314 1.88 13.31 16.97
C GLU A 314 1.08 12.01 16.98
N TRP A 315 1.53 11.04 17.78
CA TRP A 315 1.00 9.66 17.79
C TRP A 315 -0.16 9.42 18.77
N ASN A 316 -0.32 10.30 19.75
CA ASN A 316 -1.28 10.21 20.85
C ASN A 316 -2.72 10.59 20.42
N TRP A 317 -3.21 9.95 19.35
CA TRP A 317 -4.49 10.28 18.73
C TRP A 317 -5.68 10.03 19.65
N VAL A 318 -5.69 8.91 20.39
CA VAL A 318 -6.81 8.51 21.26
C VAL A 318 -7.20 9.63 22.25
N PRO A 319 -6.28 10.19 23.07
CA PRO A 319 -6.58 11.35 23.91
C PRO A 319 -7.08 12.58 23.16
N LYS A 320 -6.53 12.88 21.98
CA LYS A 320 -6.88 14.05 21.17
C LYS A 320 -8.28 13.94 20.57
N ILE A 321 -8.61 12.77 20.04
CA ILE A 321 -9.94 12.47 19.48
C ILE A 321 -10.97 12.52 20.60
N TYR A 322 -10.70 11.87 21.73
CA TYR A 322 -11.61 11.94 22.88
C TYR A 322 -11.87 13.37 23.33
N ALA A 323 -10.84 14.22 23.41
CA ALA A 323 -10.99 15.61 23.79
C ALA A 323 -11.85 16.40 22.78
N ARG A 324 -11.61 16.21 21.48
CA ARG A 324 -12.38 16.84 20.40
C ARG A 324 -13.85 16.44 20.41
N VAL A 325 -14.13 15.15 20.49
CA VAL A 325 -15.49 14.60 20.53
C VAL A 325 -16.23 15.04 21.79
N LYS A 326 -15.56 15.08 22.94
CA LYS A 326 -16.15 15.58 24.20
C LYS A 326 -16.56 17.06 24.11
N GLN A 327 -15.79 17.87 23.37
CA GLN A 327 -16.05 19.30 23.18
C GLN A 327 -16.91 19.60 21.94
N ASP A 328 -17.45 18.58 21.28
CA ASP A 328 -18.25 18.73 20.06
C ASP A 328 -17.52 19.48 18.94
N TYR A 329 -16.20 19.30 18.85
CA TYR A 329 -15.32 19.99 17.91
C TYR A 329 -14.61 19.01 16.98
N TYR A 330 -15.35 18.56 15.96
CA TYR A 330 -14.89 17.62 14.94
C TYR A 330 -15.74 17.78 13.66
N PRO A 331 -15.18 17.49 12.46
CA PRO A 331 -15.98 17.45 11.23
C PRO A 331 -16.99 16.31 11.28
N SER A 332 -18.19 16.56 10.78
CA SER A 332 -19.22 15.54 10.63
C SER A 332 -18.79 14.47 9.61
N ALA A 333 -19.39 13.28 9.69
CA ALA A 333 -19.20 12.25 8.68
C ALA A 333 -19.64 12.72 7.30
N ALA A 334 -20.74 13.49 7.22
CA ALA A 334 -21.24 14.03 5.96
C ALA A 334 -20.23 14.98 5.29
N GLU A 335 -19.49 15.78 6.06
CA GLU A 335 -18.42 16.63 5.52
C GLU A 335 -17.19 15.79 5.14
N LEU A 336 -16.71 14.97 6.08
CA LEU A 336 -15.45 14.23 5.96
C LEU A 336 -15.47 13.18 4.85
N CYS A 337 -16.60 12.50 4.67
CA CYS A 337 -16.76 11.42 3.69
C CYS A 337 -16.94 11.92 2.25
N THR A 338 -17.00 13.24 2.02
CA THR A 338 -17.04 13.86 0.69
C THR A 338 -15.66 14.29 0.18
N ILE A 339 -14.62 14.17 1.00
CA ILE A 339 -13.26 14.51 0.60
C ILE A 339 -12.73 13.43 -0.34
N THR A 340 -12.41 13.85 -1.57
CA THR A 340 -11.92 12.99 -2.65
C THR A 340 -10.45 13.20 -3.00
N ASP A 341 -9.79 14.17 -2.37
CA ASP A 341 -8.36 14.47 -2.55
C ASP A 341 -7.63 14.44 -1.22
N TYR A 342 -6.62 13.57 -1.12
CA TYR A 342 -5.77 13.42 0.05
C TYR A 342 -5.04 14.72 0.43
N GLN A 343 -4.76 15.61 -0.53
CA GLN A 343 -4.09 16.89 -0.25
C GLN A 343 -4.98 17.90 0.49
N ARG A 344 -6.28 17.60 0.60
CA ARG A 344 -7.24 18.42 1.37
C ARG A 344 -7.42 17.95 2.80
N LEU A 345 -6.81 16.82 3.19
CA LEU A 345 -6.92 16.29 4.53
C LEU A 345 -6.02 17.06 5.49
N HIS A 346 -6.61 17.55 6.57
CA HIS A 346 -5.88 18.08 7.71
C HIS A 346 -5.45 16.94 8.65
N PHE A 347 -4.47 17.20 9.52
CA PHE A 347 -4.07 16.26 10.57
C PHE A 347 -5.25 15.74 11.39
N SER A 348 -6.20 16.64 11.74
CA SER A 348 -7.40 16.24 12.47
C SER A 348 -8.29 15.29 11.68
N ASP A 349 -8.33 15.43 10.36
CA ASP A 349 -9.16 14.62 9.49
C ASP A 349 -8.66 13.19 9.49
N HIS A 350 -7.34 12.97 9.38
CA HIS A 350 -6.77 11.62 9.50
C HIS A 350 -7.10 10.95 10.83
N MET A 351 -7.00 11.68 11.95
CA MET A 351 -7.38 11.16 13.26
C MET A 351 -8.86 10.74 13.31
N MET A 352 -9.73 11.60 12.78
CA MET A 352 -11.18 11.39 12.75
C MET A 352 -11.55 10.21 11.84
N ILE A 353 -10.98 10.15 10.64
CA ILE A 353 -11.16 9.09 9.65
C ILE A 353 -10.73 7.74 10.21
N TRP A 354 -9.52 7.66 10.78
CA TRP A 354 -9.02 6.44 11.43
C TRP A 354 -9.97 5.94 12.51
N SER A 355 -10.42 6.83 13.41
CA SER A 355 -11.29 6.43 14.51
C SER A 355 -12.68 5.95 14.05
N ARG A 356 -13.16 6.45 12.90
CA ARG A 356 -14.41 5.99 12.29
C ARG A 356 -14.26 4.60 11.69
N ILE A 357 -13.17 4.34 10.97
CA ILE A 357 -12.85 2.98 10.49
C ILE A 357 -12.61 2.03 11.66
N GLU A 358 -11.88 2.44 12.68
CA GLU A 358 -11.66 1.64 13.89
C GLU A 358 -13.00 1.30 14.57
N TYR A 359 -13.91 2.27 14.67
CA TYR A 359 -15.26 2.01 15.20
C TYR A 359 -15.97 0.94 14.37
N LEU A 360 -16.01 1.07 13.04
CA LEU A 360 -16.66 0.09 12.15
C LEU A 360 -16.05 -1.32 12.32
N LEU A 361 -14.73 -1.43 12.37
CA LEU A 361 -14.01 -2.70 12.53
C LEU A 361 -14.06 -3.27 13.96
N SER A 362 -14.41 -2.44 14.96
CA SER A 362 -14.58 -2.85 16.35
C SER A 362 -15.99 -3.36 16.66
N GLN A 363 -16.94 -3.26 15.73
CA GLN A 363 -18.28 -3.79 15.92
C GLN A 363 -18.25 -5.33 15.92
N GLU A 364 -19.21 -5.95 16.62
CA GLU A 364 -19.33 -7.42 16.68
C GLU A 364 -19.55 -8.03 15.31
N ASP A 365 -20.34 -7.35 14.46
CA ASP A 365 -20.66 -7.78 13.10
C ASP A 365 -19.70 -7.15 12.08
N ARG A 366 -18.48 -7.69 12.01
CA ARG A 366 -17.46 -7.27 11.03
C ARG A 366 -17.90 -7.53 9.58
N ALA A 367 -18.85 -8.45 9.36
CA ALA A 367 -19.37 -8.74 8.02
C ALA A 367 -20.07 -7.54 7.39
N ARG A 368 -20.52 -6.55 8.18
CA ARG A 368 -21.04 -5.28 7.62
C ARG A 368 -19.96 -4.45 6.95
N PHE A 369 -18.73 -4.48 7.43
CA PHE A 369 -17.63 -3.78 6.77
C PHE A 369 -17.30 -4.43 5.42
N ALA A 370 -17.25 -5.77 5.37
CA ALA A 370 -17.15 -6.52 4.14
C ALA A 370 -18.30 -6.20 3.17
N ALA A 371 -19.56 -6.22 3.64
CA ALA A 371 -20.73 -5.91 2.83
C ALA A 371 -20.72 -4.46 2.29
N PHE A 372 -20.26 -3.50 3.11
CA PHE A 372 -20.07 -2.13 2.68
C PHE A 372 -19.04 -2.03 1.55
N LEU A 373 -17.87 -2.66 1.71
CA LEU A 373 -16.84 -2.65 0.68
C LEU A 373 -17.23 -3.41 -0.58
N ASP A 374 -17.90 -4.56 -0.46
CA ASP A 374 -18.41 -5.32 -1.61
C ASP A 374 -19.42 -4.52 -2.44
N ALA A 375 -20.30 -3.77 -1.76
CA ALA A 375 -21.25 -2.88 -2.41
C ALA A 375 -20.58 -1.61 -2.96
N LEU A 376 -19.54 -1.09 -2.31
CA LEU A 376 -18.81 0.09 -2.77
C LEU A 376 -17.90 -0.21 -3.97
N GLU A 377 -17.21 -1.34 -3.99
CA GLU A 377 -16.17 -1.68 -4.98
C GLU A 377 -16.70 -2.35 -6.26
N GLY A 378 -15.85 -2.36 -7.29
CA GLY A 378 -16.15 -2.92 -8.60
C GLY A 378 -16.85 -1.93 -9.54
N ARG A 379 -17.30 -2.40 -10.70
CA ARG A 379 -17.83 -1.54 -11.78
C ARG A 379 -19.09 -0.78 -11.33
N ILE A 380 -19.14 0.52 -11.61
CA ILE A 380 -20.36 1.35 -11.54
C ILE A 380 -21.05 1.24 -12.91
N GLU A 381 -22.15 0.50 -13.00
CA GLU A 381 -22.80 0.18 -14.28
C GLU A 381 -23.41 1.40 -14.97
N GLU A 382 -23.74 2.43 -14.19
CA GLU A 382 -24.25 3.72 -14.66
C GLU A 382 -23.17 4.56 -15.34
N ALA A 383 -21.88 4.23 -15.17
CA ALA A 383 -20.79 4.96 -15.82
C ALA A 383 -20.81 4.68 -17.34
N PRO A 384 -20.69 5.71 -18.19
CA PRO A 384 -20.62 5.51 -19.63
C PRO A 384 -19.51 4.52 -20.00
N PRO A 385 -19.76 3.57 -20.93
CA PRO A 385 -18.74 2.61 -21.35
C PRO A 385 -17.43 3.29 -21.76
N GLY A 386 -16.32 2.79 -21.22
CA GLY A 386 -14.97 3.33 -21.51
C GLY A 386 -14.62 4.61 -20.75
N THR A 387 -15.43 5.04 -19.77
CA THR A 387 -15.12 6.19 -18.92
C THR A 387 -14.82 5.78 -17.49
N ILE A 388 -14.02 6.62 -16.81
CA ILE A 388 -13.78 6.49 -15.37
C ILE A 388 -14.98 7.11 -14.65
N PRO A 389 -15.57 6.46 -13.62
CA PRO A 389 -16.64 7.05 -12.85
C PRO A 389 -16.27 8.40 -12.24
N THR A 390 -17.22 9.33 -12.22
CA THR A 390 -17.00 10.64 -11.62
C THR A 390 -16.99 10.54 -10.10
N ALA A 391 -16.39 11.53 -9.43
CA ALA A 391 -16.41 11.63 -7.97
C ALA A 391 -17.84 11.61 -7.40
N GLU A 392 -18.80 12.26 -8.07
CA GLU A 392 -20.21 12.28 -7.67
C GLU A 392 -20.83 10.87 -7.70
N MET A 393 -20.56 10.09 -8.74
CA MET A 393 -21.06 8.71 -8.84
C MET A 393 -20.49 7.83 -7.73
N VAL A 394 -19.19 7.96 -7.44
CA VAL A 394 -18.53 7.19 -6.38
C VAL A 394 -19.09 7.57 -4.99
N LEU A 395 -19.34 8.86 -4.75
CA LEU A 395 -19.91 9.34 -3.48
C LEU A 395 -21.37 8.90 -3.31
N ALA A 396 -22.19 8.94 -4.37
CA ALA A 396 -23.55 8.43 -4.34
C ALA A 396 -23.58 6.93 -4.02
N ARG A 397 -22.72 6.15 -4.69
CA ARG A 397 -22.57 4.72 -4.42
C ARG A 397 -22.11 4.43 -2.99
N GLN A 398 -21.19 5.23 -2.45
CA GLN A 398 -20.77 5.11 -1.05
C GLN A 398 -21.94 5.26 -0.08
N GLU A 399 -22.78 6.28 -0.27
CA GLU A 399 -23.92 6.52 0.62
C GLU A 399 -24.94 5.37 0.55
N GLU A 400 -25.23 4.87 -0.65
CA GLU A 400 -26.10 3.71 -0.84
C GLU A 400 -25.49 2.45 -0.18
N ALA A 401 -24.23 2.14 -0.48
CA ALA A 401 -23.53 0.99 0.06
C ALA A 401 -23.47 1.02 1.58
N PHE A 402 -23.19 2.19 2.16
CA PHE A 402 -23.12 2.38 3.60
C PHE A 402 -24.48 2.21 4.27
N THR A 403 -25.50 2.86 3.72
CA THR A 403 -26.88 2.75 4.21
C THR A 403 -27.37 1.31 4.15
N ARG A 404 -27.08 0.60 3.04
CA ARG A 404 -27.44 -0.80 2.87
C ARG A 404 -26.74 -1.72 3.88
N ALA A 405 -25.44 -1.53 4.10
CA ALA A 405 -24.65 -2.39 4.97
C ALA A 405 -24.91 -2.15 6.47
N TYR A 406 -25.14 -0.89 6.86
CA TYR A 406 -25.25 -0.53 8.28
C TYR A 406 -26.65 -0.13 8.73
N GLY A 407 -27.57 0.15 7.81
CA GLY A 407 -28.93 0.61 8.11
C GLY A 407 -28.95 1.99 8.78
N MET A 408 -27.99 2.85 8.44
CA MET A 408 -27.86 4.18 9.06
C MET A 408 -27.31 5.21 8.07
N ASP A 409 -27.78 6.45 8.21
CA ASP A 409 -27.24 7.62 7.51
C ASP A 409 -25.99 8.19 8.22
N TRP A 410 -25.41 9.25 7.67
CA TRP A 410 -24.21 9.89 8.22
C TRP A 410 -24.43 10.52 9.61
N ALA A 411 -25.62 11.04 9.90
CA ALA A 411 -25.92 11.67 11.18
C ALA A 411 -26.07 10.63 12.30
N GLU A 412 -26.76 9.54 12.00
CA GLU A 412 -26.85 8.36 12.87
C GLU A 412 -25.47 7.75 13.11
N PHE A 413 -24.65 7.63 12.06
CA PHE A 413 -23.28 7.14 12.16
C PHE A 413 -22.44 7.98 13.13
N ASP A 414 -22.43 9.30 12.96
CA ASP A 414 -21.71 10.21 13.86
C ASP A 414 -22.18 10.07 15.31
N ARG A 415 -23.50 9.95 15.55
CA ARG A 415 -24.04 9.79 16.89
C ARG A 415 -23.54 8.50 17.56
N ARG A 416 -23.55 7.38 16.83
CA ARG A 416 -23.10 6.08 17.35
C ARG A 416 -21.59 6.05 17.55
N TRP A 417 -20.83 6.52 16.57
CA TRP A 417 -19.37 6.65 16.65
C TRP A 417 -18.95 7.52 17.85
N ARG A 418 -19.59 8.69 18.03
CA ARG A 418 -19.35 9.57 19.17
C ARG A 418 -19.58 8.88 20.51
N ALA A 419 -20.72 8.18 20.64
CA ALA A 419 -21.03 7.43 21.86
C ALA A 419 -19.95 6.38 22.16
N TRP A 420 -19.48 5.67 21.12
CA TRP A 420 -18.39 4.71 21.23
C TRP A 420 -17.06 5.38 21.62
N VAL A 421 -16.67 6.49 20.99
CA VAL A 421 -15.43 7.23 21.34
C VAL A 421 -15.46 7.64 22.82
N LEU A 422 -16.56 8.23 23.28
CA LEU A 422 -16.69 8.69 24.67
C LEU A 422 -16.63 7.55 25.69
N LYS A 423 -17.01 6.33 25.28
CA LYS A 423 -16.91 5.11 26.09
C LYS A 423 -15.51 4.49 26.01
N GLU A 424 -15.07 4.08 24.82
CA GLU A 424 -13.85 3.30 24.62
C GLU A 424 -12.59 4.12 24.79
N PHE A 425 -12.53 5.33 24.24
CA PHE A 425 -11.29 6.13 24.35
C PHE A 425 -11.13 6.72 25.75
N LYS A 426 -12.22 6.88 26.51
CA LYS A 426 -12.13 7.19 27.95
C LYS A 426 -11.42 6.08 28.73
N ARG A 427 -11.67 4.81 28.38
CA ARG A 427 -11.01 3.65 28.99
C ARG A 427 -9.54 3.58 28.60
N ARG A 428 -9.22 3.76 27.31
CA ARG A 428 -7.85 3.67 26.77
C ARG A 428 -6.95 4.88 27.10
N LYS A 429 -7.53 5.98 27.59
CA LYS A 429 -6.77 7.15 28.06
C LYS A 429 -6.15 6.93 29.46
N ARG A 430 -6.75 6.03 30.25
CA ARG A 430 -6.21 5.59 31.54
C ARG A 430 -5.16 4.53 31.29
#